data_AF-A0A3C0KE99-F1
#
_entry.id   AF-A0A3C0KE99-F1
#
_cell.length_a   1.000
_cell.length_b   1.000
_cell.length_c   1.000
_cell.angle_alpha   90.00
_cell.angle_beta   90.00
_cell.angle_gamma   90.00
#
_symmetry.space_group_name_H-M   'P 1'
#
loop_
_entity.id
_entity.type
_entity.pdbx_description
1 polymer ?
#
loop_
_entity_poly.entity_id
_entity_poly.type
_entity_poly.pdbx_seq_one_letter_code
_entity_poly.pdbx_strand_id
1 'polypeptide(L)'
;LLPAYAVAENPLDYTTIGVRQPGLIGELLLTMLDDPGIGNLVLAIPVGPEMAQRDKADHIVPALARATKPAVLVLTGDGSPMEPFFTGAITAAGVPLFRSADRAMRALRQVAAYGEALQRAARSARDVRAALPLPGPVPANGIYAEYQGKSWLADAGLPVPSGALATDVDEAVRIANGLGYPVV
;
A
#
# COMPACT_ATOMS: atom_id res chain seq x y z
N LEU A 1 29.86 0.97 5.22
CA LEU A 1 29.63 0.99 3.75
C LEU A 1 29.89 2.38 3.18
N LEU A 2 29.33 3.44 3.77
CA LEU A 2 29.52 4.81 3.29
C LEU A 2 30.83 5.46 3.79
N PRO A 3 31.43 6.39 3.02
CA PRO A 3 32.49 7.27 3.52
C PRO A 3 32.02 8.12 4.71
N ALA A 4 32.95 8.53 5.58
CA ALA A 4 32.63 9.29 6.80
C ALA A 4 31.95 10.65 6.54
N TYR A 5 32.08 11.21 5.33
CA TYR A 5 31.49 12.47 4.91
C TYR A 5 30.14 12.30 4.19
N ALA A 6 29.71 11.08 3.91
CA ALA A 6 28.41 10.84 3.28
C ALA A 6 27.30 10.84 4.33
N VAL A 7 26.18 11.49 4.01
CA VAL A 7 25.01 11.57 4.88
C VAL A 7 23.98 10.53 4.43
N ALA A 8 23.53 9.71 5.37
CA ALA A 8 22.51 8.69 5.11
C ALA A 8 21.10 9.30 5.19
N GLU A 9 20.74 10.12 4.21
CA GLU A 9 19.41 10.73 4.07
C GLU A 9 18.68 10.25 2.81
N ASN A 10 17.45 10.72 2.59
CA ASN A 10 16.67 10.38 1.39
C ASN A 10 16.50 11.63 0.51
N PRO A 11 17.17 11.70 -0.66
CA PRO A 11 17.89 10.62 -1.34
C PRO A 11 19.30 10.35 -0.77
N LEU A 12 19.73 9.08 -0.86
CA LEU A 12 21.06 8.67 -0.41
C LEU A 12 22.10 8.96 -1.50
N ASP A 13 23.00 9.91 -1.24
CA ASP A 13 24.19 10.13 -2.05
C ASP A 13 25.38 9.32 -1.52
N TYR A 14 25.63 8.16 -2.14
CA TYR A 14 26.80 7.33 -1.83
C TYR A 14 28.10 7.86 -2.46
N THR A 15 28.07 9.02 -3.10
CA THR A 15 29.20 9.72 -3.73
C THR A 15 29.86 8.87 -4.84
N THR A 16 31.16 9.00 -5.04
CA THR A 16 31.90 8.31 -6.11
C THR A 16 32.43 6.94 -5.71
N ILE A 17 32.10 6.43 -4.51
CA ILE A 17 32.61 5.12 -4.04
C ILE A 17 32.22 3.98 -4.99
N GLY A 18 31.04 4.07 -5.61
CA GLY A 18 30.54 3.10 -6.58
C GLY A 18 31.36 2.99 -7.86
N VAL A 19 32.21 3.99 -8.17
CA VAL A 19 33.14 3.93 -9.32
C VAL A 19 34.33 3.01 -9.01
N ARG A 20 34.79 3.00 -7.76
CA ARG A 20 35.94 2.17 -7.34
C ARG A 20 35.51 0.77 -6.88
N GLN A 21 34.30 0.65 -6.36
CA GLN A 21 33.77 -0.58 -5.79
C GLN A 21 32.31 -0.79 -6.23
N PRO A 22 32.08 -1.25 -7.47
CA PRO A 22 30.72 -1.42 -7.99
C PRO A 22 29.88 -2.41 -7.18
N GLY A 23 30.51 -3.48 -6.67
CA GLY A 23 29.88 -4.45 -5.75
C GLY A 23 29.23 -3.82 -4.51
N LEU A 24 29.81 -2.73 -4.01
CA LEU A 24 29.30 -2.03 -2.83
C LEU A 24 27.92 -1.42 -3.07
N ILE A 25 27.58 -1.04 -4.30
CA ILE A 25 26.26 -0.50 -4.62
C ILE A 25 25.18 -1.57 -4.43
N GLY A 26 25.46 -2.82 -4.82
CA GLY A 26 24.54 -3.94 -4.62
C GLY A 26 24.31 -4.23 -3.13
N GLU A 27 25.37 -4.24 -2.32
CA GLU A 27 25.28 -4.41 -0.86
C GLU A 27 24.51 -3.27 -0.19
N LEU A 28 24.79 -2.02 -0.59
CA LEU A 28 24.10 -0.83 -0.09
C LEU A 28 22.60 -0.91 -0.37
N LEU A 29 22.23 -1.26 -1.59
CA LEU A 29 20.84 -1.40 -2.02
C LEU A 29 20.09 -2.47 -1.20
N LEU A 30 20.69 -3.64 -1.03
CA LEU A 30 20.09 -4.71 -0.24
C LEU A 30 19.98 -4.32 1.24
N THR A 31 21.01 -3.67 1.80
CA THR A 31 20.99 -3.17 3.18
C THR A 31 19.86 -2.16 3.40
N MET A 32 19.64 -1.24 2.46
CA MET A 32 18.50 -0.31 2.52
C MET A 32 17.16 -1.05 2.45
N LEU A 33 17.06 -2.07 1.59
CA LEU A 33 15.82 -2.83 1.45
C LEU A 33 15.52 -3.72 2.65
N ASP A 34 16.49 -4.05 3.49
CA ASP A 34 16.27 -4.76 4.76
C ASP A 34 15.64 -3.87 5.84
N ASP A 35 15.78 -2.54 5.75
CA ASP A 35 15.19 -1.61 6.72
C ASP A 35 13.65 -1.63 6.65
N PRO A 36 12.92 -1.96 7.73
CA PRO A 36 11.46 -2.00 7.73
C PRO A 36 10.79 -0.65 7.44
N GLY A 37 11.49 0.48 7.63
CA GLY A 37 11.05 1.82 7.28
C GLY A 37 11.12 2.14 5.78
N ILE A 38 11.82 1.33 4.99
CA ILE A 38 11.93 1.51 3.54
C ILE A 38 10.96 0.55 2.84
N GLY A 39 9.98 1.10 2.12
CA GLY A 39 8.95 0.32 1.41
C GLY A 39 9.27 0.01 -0.06
N ASN A 40 10.12 0.81 -0.69
CA ASN A 40 10.56 0.65 -2.08
C ASN A 40 11.86 1.42 -2.31
N LEU A 41 12.52 1.19 -3.44
CA LEU A 41 13.77 1.84 -3.79
C LEU A 41 13.83 2.27 -5.25
N VAL A 42 14.38 3.45 -5.50
CA VAL A 42 14.76 3.93 -6.84
C VAL A 42 16.27 4.09 -6.90
N LEU A 43 16.93 3.29 -7.73
CA LEU A 43 18.34 3.48 -8.05
C LEU A 43 18.46 4.28 -9.34
N ALA A 44 18.78 5.58 -9.22
CA ALA A 44 18.97 6.46 -10.36
C ALA A 44 20.46 6.73 -10.61
N ILE A 45 21.00 6.18 -11.71
CA ILE A 45 22.43 6.26 -12.05
C ILE A 45 22.62 6.55 -13.54
N PRO A 46 23.72 7.22 -13.95
CA PRO A 46 24.02 7.43 -15.38
C PRO A 46 24.34 6.11 -16.09
N VAL A 47 24.13 6.03 -17.41
CA VAL A 47 24.53 4.86 -18.23
C VAL A 47 26.03 4.59 -18.14
N GLY A 48 26.86 5.62 -18.35
CA GLY A 48 28.32 5.50 -18.30
C GLY A 48 28.94 4.73 -19.47
N PRO A 49 30.28 4.61 -19.49
CA PRO A 49 31.02 3.88 -20.52
C PRO A 49 30.78 2.37 -20.44
N GLU A 50 31.18 1.63 -21.47
CA GLU A 50 31.02 0.16 -21.57
C GLU A 50 31.48 -0.58 -20.30
N MET A 51 32.66 -0.25 -19.76
CA MET A 51 33.16 -0.91 -18.54
C MET A 51 32.22 -0.72 -17.35
N ALA A 52 31.71 0.49 -17.15
CA ALA A 52 30.75 0.77 -16.09
C ALA A 52 29.41 0.04 -16.31
N GLN A 53 29.03 -0.24 -17.57
CA GLN A 53 27.86 -1.05 -17.89
C GLN A 53 28.10 -2.54 -17.56
N ARG A 54 29.32 -3.06 -17.76
CA ARG A 54 29.71 -4.41 -17.31
C ARG A 54 29.62 -4.53 -15.80
N ASP A 55 30.21 -3.57 -15.08
CA ASP A 55 30.15 -3.53 -13.62
C ASP A 55 28.70 -3.50 -13.09
N LYS A 56 27.81 -2.75 -13.74
CA LYS A 56 26.39 -2.70 -13.39
C LYS A 56 25.68 -4.03 -13.67
N ALA A 57 25.98 -4.65 -14.81
CA ALA A 57 25.42 -5.96 -15.17
C ALA A 57 25.84 -7.05 -14.18
N ASP A 58 27.10 -7.02 -13.73
CA ASP A 58 27.67 -8.06 -12.86
C ASP A 58 27.33 -7.85 -11.38
N HIS A 59 27.14 -6.61 -10.93
CA HIS A 59 27.00 -6.30 -9.50
C HIS A 59 25.67 -5.67 -9.10
N ILE A 60 25.08 -4.81 -9.94
CA ILE A 60 23.87 -4.06 -9.58
C ILE A 60 22.61 -4.80 -10.01
N VAL A 61 22.57 -5.27 -11.26
CA VAL A 61 21.40 -5.98 -11.81
C VAL A 61 21.05 -7.23 -10.97
N PRO A 62 22.00 -8.09 -10.57
CA PRO A 62 21.69 -9.24 -9.72
C PRO A 62 21.22 -8.85 -8.33
N ALA A 63 21.72 -7.75 -7.76
CA ALA A 63 21.25 -7.25 -6.47
C ALA A 63 19.80 -6.75 -6.54
N LEU A 64 19.45 -5.99 -7.59
CA LEU A 64 18.09 -5.56 -7.86
C LEU A 64 17.14 -6.75 -8.07
N ALA A 65 17.59 -7.79 -8.77
CA ALA A 65 16.79 -9.00 -9.00
C ALA A 65 16.50 -9.79 -7.70
N ARG A 66 17.34 -9.63 -6.68
CA ARG A 66 17.18 -10.24 -5.35
C ARG A 66 16.34 -9.40 -4.39
N ALA A 67 15.92 -8.20 -4.80
CA ALA A 67 15.13 -7.31 -3.96
C ALA A 67 13.80 -7.96 -3.53
N THR A 68 13.52 -7.96 -2.24
CA THR A 68 12.27 -8.47 -1.65
C THR A 68 11.15 -7.43 -1.61
N LYS A 69 11.50 -6.17 -1.86
CA LYS A 69 10.58 -5.03 -1.95
C LYS A 69 10.70 -4.40 -3.34
N PRO A 70 9.68 -3.65 -3.82
CA PRO A 70 9.72 -3.01 -5.12
C PRO A 70 10.98 -2.14 -5.30
N ALA A 71 11.83 -2.50 -6.26
CA ALA A 71 13.04 -1.77 -6.59
C ALA A 71 13.11 -1.54 -8.10
N VAL A 72 13.47 -0.33 -8.52
CA VAL A 72 13.52 0.06 -9.94
C VAL A 72 14.87 0.67 -10.27
N LEU A 73 15.36 0.36 -11.48
CA LEU A 73 16.55 0.96 -12.06
C LEU A 73 16.15 2.13 -12.96
N VAL A 74 16.71 3.30 -12.71
CA VAL A 74 16.59 4.46 -13.58
C VAL A 74 17.97 4.75 -14.18
N LEU A 75 18.07 4.66 -15.50
CA LEU A 75 19.29 5.03 -16.22
C LEU A 75 19.13 6.41 -16.83
N THR A 76 19.99 7.35 -16.39
CA THR A 76 20.05 8.72 -16.91
C THR A 76 21.12 8.86 -18.01
N GLY A 77 20.98 9.89 -18.84
CA GLY A 77 21.85 10.11 -19.99
C GLY A 77 21.28 9.50 -21.26
N ASP A 78 20.17 10.08 -21.75
CA ASP A 78 19.40 9.54 -22.89
C ASP A 78 20.19 9.39 -24.18
N GLY A 79 21.23 10.21 -24.37
CA GLY A 79 22.13 10.12 -25.53
C GLY A 79 23.25 9.08 -25.41
N SER A 80 23.45 8.45 -24.25
CA SER A 80 24.50 7.43 -24.07
C SER A 80 24.00 6.06 -24.53
N PRO A 81 24.76 5.36 -25.39
CA PRO A 81 24.38 4.03 -25.86
C PRO A 81 24.36 3.05 -24.69
N MET A 82 23.33 2.20 -24.67
CA MET A 82 23.30 1.04 -23.79
C MET A 82 23.74 -0.18 -24.56
N GLU A 83 24.78 -0.84 -24.06
CA GLU A 83 25.35 -2.00 -24.71
C GLU A 83 24.38 -3.20 -24.68
N PRO A 84 24.34 -4.03 -25.73
CA PRO A 84 23.41 -5.16 -25.81
C PRO A 84 23.52 -6.16 -24.65
N PHE A 85 24.74 -6.38 -24.13
CA PHE A 85 24.91 -7.26 -22.97
C PHE A 85 24.25 -6.68 -21.71
N PHE A 86 24.23 -5.35 -21.56
CA PHE A 86 23.68 -4.70 -20.38
C PHE A 86 22.16 -4.68 -20.42
N THR A 87 21.56 -4.31 -21.56
CA THR A 87 20.10 -4.42 -21.75
C THR A 87 19.65 -5.87 -21.63
N GLY A 88 20.39 -6.81 -22.21
CA GLY A 88 20.14 -8.25 -22.10
C GLY A 88 20.13 -8.74 -20.65
N ALA A 89 21.12 -8.34 -19.84
CA ALA A 89 21.18 -8.69 -18.42
C ALA A 89 19.98 -8.13 -17.63
N ILE A 90 19.61 -6.87 -17.85
CA ILE A 90 18.46 -6.23 -17.20
C ILE A 90 17.16 -6.99 -17.53
N THR A 91 16.93 -7.29 -18.81
CA THR A 91 15.72 -8.01 -19.26
C THR A 91 15.69 -9.44 -18.72
N ALA A 92 16.80 -10.17 -18.80
CA ALA A 92 16.87 -11.55 -18.31
C ALA A 92 16.63 -11.65 -16.80
N ALA A 93 17.06 -10.63 -16.04
CA ALA A 93 16.85 -10.56 -14.59
C ALA A 93 15.45 -10.07 -14.19
N GLY A 94 14.63 -9.60 -15.14
CA GLY A 94 13.30 -9.05 -14.85
C GLY A 94 13.32 -7.72 -14.09
N VAL A 95 14.44 -6.99 -14.12
CA VAL A 95 14.59 -5.72 -13.40
C VAL A 95 13.79 -4.62 -14.11
N PRO A 96 12.87 -3.92 -13.42
CA PRO A 96 12.15 -2.79 -14.01
C PRO A 96 13.10 -1.64 -14.34
N LEU A 97 13.21 -1.31 -15.62
CA LEU A 97 14.09 -0.25 -16.13
C LEU A 97 13.28 0.95 -16.61
N PHE A 98 13.70 2.14 -16.20
CA PHE A 98 13.19 3.41 -16.69
C PHE A 98 14.31 4.32 -17.21
N ARG A 99 13.97 5.16 -18.18
CA ARG A 99 14.80 6.28 -18.66
C ARG A 99 14.36 7.63 -18.09
N SER A 100 13.48 7.62 -17.09
CA SER A 100 12.92 8.83 -16.48
C SER A 100 12.56 8.54 -15.02
N ALA A 101 13.14 9.33 -14.11
CA ALA A 101 12.85 9.23 -12.68
C ALA A 101 11.37 9.52 -12.38
N ASP A 102 10.76 10.51 -13.04
CA ASP A 102 9.34 10.82 -12.88
C ASP A 102 8.45 9.62 -13.27
N ARG A 103 8.71 8.99 -14.43
CA ARG A 103 7.97 7.78 -14.82
C ARG A 103 8.16 6.63 -13.83
N ALA A 104 9.37 6.45 -13.29
CA ALA A 104 9.65 5.44 -12.29
C ALA A 104 8.87 5.69 -10.98
N MET A 105 8.84 6.93 -10.50
CA MET A 105 8.09 7.32 -9.30
C MET A 105 6.58 7.15 -9.50
N ARG A 106 6.04 7.51 -10.67
CA ARG A 106 4.63 7.27 -11.00
C ARG A 106 4.28 5.78 -11.06
N ALA A 107 5.17 4.94 -11.58
CA ALA A 107 4.99 3.49 -11.59
C ALA A 107 4.99 2.93 -10.16
N LEU A 108 5.94 3.35 -9.32
CA LEU A 108 5.99 2.94 -7.91
C LEU A 108 4.75 3.38 -7.13
N ARG A 109 4.18 4.56 -7.42
CA ARG A 109 2.90 4.97 -6.83
C ARG A 109 1.78 3.97 -7.11
N GLN A 110 1.72 3.40 -8.32
CA GLN A 110 0.70 2.40 -8.66
C GLN A 110 0.93 1.07 -7.93
N VAL A 111 2.20 0.65 -7.82
CA VAL A 111 2.58 -0.55 -7.05
C VAL A 111 2.22 -0.39 -5.57
N ALA A 112 2.51 0.77 -4.98
CA ALA A 112 2.15 1.09 -3.60
C ALA A 112 0.62 1.08 -3.40
N ALA A 113 -0.12 1.77 -4.28
CA ALA A 113 -1.59 1.80 -4.22
C ALA A 113 -2.22 0.40 -4.32
N TYR A 114 -1.66 -0.47 -5.17
CA TYR A 114 -2.07 -1.86 -5.29
C TYR A 114 -1.78 -2.66 -4.01
N GLY A 115 -0.57 -2.53 -3.44
CA GLY A 115 -0.20 -3.16 -2.18
C GLY A 115 -1.12 -2.75 -1.02
N GLU A 116 -1.44 -1.47 -0.91
CA GLU A 116 -2.41 -0.98 0.08
C GLU A 116 -3.83 -1.53 -0.16
N ALA A 117 -4.26 -1.64 -1.41
CA ALA A 117 -5.57 -2.19 -1.75
C ALA A 117 -5.66 -3.67 -1.33
N LEU A 118 -4.62 -4.46 -1.58
CA LEU A 118 -4.55 -5.85 -1.11
C LEU A 118 -4.60 -5.94 0.42
N GLN A 119 -3.86 -5.08 1.13
CA GLN A 119 -3.89 -5.04 2.59
C GLN A 119 -5.28 -4.67 3.13
N ARG A 120 -5.94 -3.68 2.52
CA ARG A 120 -7.33 -3.30 2.87
C ARG A 120 -8.30 -4.46 2.65
N ALA A 121 -8.20 -5.15 1.51
CA ALA A 121 -9.03 -6.32 1.21
C ALA A 121 -8.80 -7.45 2.22
N ALA A 122 -7.54 -7.74 2.56
CA ALA A 122 -7.20 -8.77 3.54
C ALA A 122 -7.72 -8.44 4.95
N ARG A 123 -7.67 -7.18 5.38
CA ARG A 123 -8.28 -6.75 6.65
C ARG A 123 -9.80 -6.92 6.64
N SER A 124 -10.45 -6.47 5.56
CA SER A 124 -11.90 -6.63 5.39
C SER A 124 -12.34 -8.10 5.45
N ALA A 125 -11.60 -9.00 4.80
CA ALA A 125 -11.89 -10.44 4.82
C ALA A 125 -11.70 -11.09 6.21
N ARG A 126 -10.78 -10.58 7.04
CA ARG A 126 -10.59 -11.05 8.42
C ARG A 126 -11.69 -10.54 9.35
N ASP A 127 -12.16 -9.32 9.12
CA ASP A 127 -13.21 -8.68 9.92
C ASP A 127 -14.62 -9.00 9.39
N VAL A 128 -14.79 -10.11 8.66
CA VAL A 128 -16.13 -10.63 8.31
C VAL A 128 -16.80 -11.09 9.61
N ARG A 129 -17.46 -10.15 10.28
CA ARG A 129 -18.37 -10.46 11.37
C ARG A 129 -19.48 -11.31 10.82
N ALA A 130 -19.79 -12.40 11.52
CA ALA A 130 -20.96 -13.21 11.19
C ALA A 130 -22.18 -12.29 11.11
N ALA A 131 -22.95 -12.42 10.04
CA ALA A 131 -24.23 -11.73 9.96
C ALA A 131 -25.05 -12.13 11.18
N LEU A 132 -25.54 -11.14 11.93
CA LEU A 132 -26.46 -11.40 13.03
C LEU A 132 -27.74 -12.00 12.41
N PRO A 133 -28.21 -13.17 12.89
CA PRO A 133 -29.46 -13.72 12.41
C PRO A 133 -30.58 -12.74 12.72
N LEU A 134 -31.50 -12.55 11.78
CA LEU A 134 -32.74 -11.84 12.08
C LEU A 134 -33.49 -12.67 13.14
N PRO A 135 -33.91 -12.09 14.27
CA PRO A 135 -34.51 -12.85 15.37
C PRO A 135 -35.97 -13.27 15.10
N GLY A 136 -36.45 -13.17 13.86
CA GLY A 136 -37.81 -13.52 13.48
C GLY A 136 -37.99 -13.82 11.98
N PRO A 137 -39.16 -14.35 11.59
CA PRO A 137 -39.46 -14.67 10.19
C PRO A 137 -39.57 -13.40 9.35
N VAL A 138 -39.11 -13.50 8.10
CA VAL A 138 -39.23 -12.41 7.11
C VAL A 138 -40.69 -12.26 6.69
N PRO A 139 -41.30 -11.08 6.88
CA PRO A 139 -42.64 -10.79 6.39
C PRO A 139 -42.73 -11.01 4.88
N ALA A 140 -43.91 -11.38 4.37
CA ALA A 140 -44.10 -11.63 2.95
C ALA A 140 -43.78 -10.41 2.05
N ASN A 141 -43.91 -9.19 2.59
CA ASN A 141 -43.54 -7.94 1.91
C ASN A 141 -42.07 -7.54 2.11
N GLY A 142 -41.30 -8.27 2.93
CA GLY A 142 -39.90 -7.98 3.24
C GLY A 142 -39.67 -6.74 4.10
N ILE A 143 -40.71 -6.10 4.65
CA ILE A 143 -40.60 -4.84 5.39
C ILE A 143 -40.87 -5.08 6.88
N TYR A 144 -39.91 -4.70 7.73
CA TYR A 144 -40.07 -4.68 9.18
C TYR A 144 -40.48 -3.30 9.66
N ALA A 145 -41.27 -3.26 10.74
CA ALA A 145 -41.58 -1.99 11.39
C ALA A 145 -40.33 -1.44 12.11
N GLU A 146 -40.20 -0.12 12.15
CA GLU A 146 -39.02 0.55 12.72
C GLU A 146 -38.73 0.12 14.17
N TYR A 147 -39.77 -0.01 15.01
CA TYR A 147 -39.60 -0.41 16.41
C TYR A 147 -38.99 -1.82 16.56
N GLN A 148 -39.30 -2.74 15.62
CA GLN A 148 -38.74 -4.09 15.60
C GLN A 148 -37.26 -4.04 15.24
N GLY A 149 -36.90 -3.31 14.18
CA GLY A 149 -35.51 -3.13 13.77
C GLY A 149 -34.67 -2.47 14.86
N LYS A 150 -35.22 -1.46 15.55
CA LYS A 150 -34.57 -0.79 16.68
C LYS A 150 -34.29 -1.76 17.84
N SER A 151 -35.26 -2.60 18.20
CA SER A 151 -35.05 -3.64 19.23
C SER A 151 -33.88 -4.55 18.87
N TRP A 152 -33.80 -5.01 17.63
CA TRP A 152 -32.75 -5.95 17.21
C TRP A 152 -31.36 -5.33 17.18
N LEU A 153 -31.27 -4.06 16.76
CA LEU A 153 -30.03 -3.31 16.82
C LEU A 153 -29.57 -3.14 18.29
N ALA A 154 -30.50 -2.86 19.21
CA ALA A 154 -30.20 -2.78 20.64
C ALA A 154 -29.74 -4.15 21.20
N ASP A 155 -30.40 -5.25 20.85
CA ASP A 155 -30.01 -6.61 21.23
C ASP A 155 -28.62 -6.99 20.68
N ALA A 156 -28.25 -6.43 19.52
CA ALA A 156 -26.92 -6.54 18.93
C ALA A 156 -25.85 -5.65 19.60
N GLY A 157 -26.21 -4.90 20.64
CA GLY A 157 -25.33 -3.98 21.34
C GLY A 157 -25.05 -2.67 20.58
N LEU A 158 -25.83 -2.36 19.55
CA LEU A 158 -25.74 -1.09 18.85
C LEU A 158 -26.55 -0.03 19.59
N PRO A 159 -26.06 1.22 19.67
CA PRO A 159 -26.80 2.30 20.29
C PRO A 159 -28.01 2.66 19.41
N VAL A 160 -29.19 2.67 20.04
CA VAL A 160 -30.46 3.00 19.39
C VAL A 160 -31.22 3.99 20.25
N PRO A 161 -31.87 5.02 19.67
CA PRO A 161 -32.74 5.91 20.43
C PRO A 161 -33.89 5.15 21.09
N SER A 162 -34.20 5.48 22.35
CA SER A 162 -35.37 4.94 23.06
C SER A 162 -36.65 5.23 22.29
N GLY A 163 -37.57 4.27 22.27
CA GLY A 163 -38.86 4.39 21.59
C GLY A 163 -39.75 3.18 21.81
N ALA A 164 -41.04 3.33 21.53
CA ALA A 164 -42.02 2.26 21.61
C ALA A 164 -43.16 2.51 20.60
N LEU A 165 -43.82 1.44 20.15
CA LEU A 165 -45.03 1.54 19.33
C LEU A 165 -46.23 1.84 20.25
N ALA A 166 -46.89 2.96 20.03
CA ALA A 166 -48.18 3.25 20.67
C ALA A 166 -49.33 2.65 19.86
N THR A 167 -50.28 2.05 20.54
CA THR A 167 -51.50 1.46 19.92
C THR A 167 -52.76 2.28 20.18
N ASP A 168 -52.69 3.26 21.08
CA ASP A 168 -53.74 4.22 21.37
C ASP A 168 -53.18 5.61 21.73
N VAL A 169 -54.07 6.59 21.88
CA VAL A 169 -53.73 7.99 22.13
C VAL A 169 -53.09 8.18 23.50
N ASP A 170 -53.61 7.52 24.54
CA ASP A 170 -53.12 7.68 25.90
C ASP A 170 -51.70 7.11 26.04
N GLU A 171 -51.42 6.01 25.34
CA GLU A 171 -50.11 5.41 25.21
C GLU A 171 -49.12 6.30 24.46
N ALA A 172 -49.54 6.90 23.34
CA ALA A 172 -48.72 7.84 22.60
C ALA A 172 -48.30 9.05 23.47
N VAL A 173 -49.23 9.65 24.20
CA VAL A 173 -48.97 10.79 25.09
C VAL A 173 -47.99 10.40 26.20
N ARG A 174 -48.18 9.24 26.83
CA ARG A 174 -47.32 8.74 27.90
C ARG A 174 -45.89 8.46 27.42
N ILE A 175 -45.73 7.81 26.26
CA ILE A 175 -44.41 7.53 25.67
C ILE A 175 -43.72 8.85 25.28
N ALA A 176 -44.43 9.77 24.63
CA ALA A 176 -43.87 11.07 24.21
C ALA A 176 -43.32 11.88 25.40
N ASN A 177 -44.07 11.95 26.51
CA ASN A 177 -43.63 12.64 27.72
C ASN A 177 -42.37 12.00 28.35
N GLY A 178 -42.18 10.70 28.20
CA GLY A 178 -40.98 10.00 28.68
C GLY A 178 -39.76 10.18 27.80
N LEU A 179 -39.94 10.32 26.48
CA LEU A 179 -38.86 10.48 25.50
C LEU A 179 -38.43 11.95 25.32
N GLY A 180 -39.36 12.88 25.55
CA GLY A 180 -39.19 14.29 25.16
C GLY A 180 -39.55 14.54 23.70
N TYR A 181 -39.74 15.81 23.35
CA TYR A 181 -40.20 16.23 22.03
C TYR A 181 -39.06 16.75 21.14
N PRO A 182 -39.17 16.63 19.80
CA PRO A 182 -40.30 16.09 19.04
C PRO A 182 -40.30 14.55 18.96
N VAL A 183 -41.50 13.96 18.84
CA VAL A 183 -41.71 12.54 18.52
C VAL A 183 -42.55 12.40 17.26
N VAL A 184 -42.41 11.27 16.57
CA VAL A 184 -43.16 10.87 15.37
C VAL A 184 -44.05 9.67 15.65
#